data_AF-A0A437A0T7-F1
#
_entry.id   AF-A0A437A0T7-F1
#
_cell.length_a   1.000
_cell.length_b   1.000
_cell.length_c   1.000
_cell.angle_alpha   90.00
_cell.angle_beta   90.00
_cell.angle_gamma   90.00
#
_symmetry.space_group_name_H-M   'P 1'
#
loop_
_entity.id
_entity.type
_entity.pdbx_description
1 polymer ?
#
loop_
_entity_poly.entity_id
_entity_poly.type
_entity_poly.pdbx_seq_one_letter_code
_entity_poly.pdbx_strand_id
1 'polypeptide(L)'
;MAAISSPTSLRLTASFSSLPHDIIFEVCERLPDKDVLKLQLLSTAIRQKLPQSRLNLIHAEKTYYLCSHSIQKLERLIRDPILAGRVTQITFDVGVPNVRLRSKGSCVTEAREYPTDARARLHRWSSTHMRRQNSMVSPRTCRPSAAISRVDPRAAISYETVLDQTYSLFKTHFLTHVDTSEEDQNDFTIFTRITKAFRSLPNLSILTFAHTNPKMVERSEMLSRWREYNDHLYALLYIDPKIELQSGVWPWCSWLRPKTPTFLLSTACPAILFCATQAQRTISEVRVGNTSWGPRNFGLMISKFEPWQVRIKDGSKEGWEKAYYHWVCRYVDDYKATFENLKRFDLCLEPEEQQVTVEPEVEKTEKPKAKTRGKPPPVSLCLLTMLKNVEELKVWRLRGDPEKQVRSPRGGGFVIPTDTQLARLEKLDVGEYAGVTVDGLLAFLKTNATTVRHVTCDMFAFREQIIPKQEIMQFLNSLKKNTGLESLKIDFLVDQVKENGQRGDAESLSNVYLRIDIRGPWENQNCEYKIGLRKVSATGLGDEYKSSSYWAKKRGWEEFFTYMSKLDVTRALWR
;
A
#
# COMPACT_ATOMS: atom_id res chain seq x y z
N MET A 1 -60.68 56.78 21.51
CA MET A 1 -59.25 56.50 21.35
C MET A 1 -59.03 55.02 21.60
N ALA A 2 -58.91 54.23 20.54
CA ALA A 2 -58.64 52.80 20.61
C ALA A 2 -57.13 52.57 20.74
N ALA A 3 -56.71 51.90 21.81
CA ALA A 3 -55.33 51.43 21.95
C ALA A 3 -55.16 50.14 21.15
N ILE A 4 -54.36 50.20 20.09
CA ILE A 4 -53.94 49.05 19.30
C ILE A 4 -52.91 48.29 20.13
N SER A 5 -53.29 47.16 20.71
CA SER A 5 -52.35 46.20 21.29
C SER A 5 -51.72 45.38 20.16
N SER A 6 -50.44 45.63 19.90
CA SER A 6 -49.58 44.89 18.99
C SER A 6 -49.53 43.40 19.40
N PRO A 7 -49.69 42.43 18.47
CA PRO A 7 -49.49 41.03 18.81
C PRO A 7 -47.99 40.79 19.00
N THR A 8 -47.62 40.33 20.20
CA THR A 8 -46.28 39.84 20.49
C THR A 8 -46.08 38.56 19.66
N SER A 9 -45.43 38.69 18.51
CA SER A 9 -44.95 37.56 17.74
C SER A 9 -43.90 36.83 18.58
N LEU A 10 -44.31 35.76 19.27
CA LEU A 10 -43.40 34.71 19.74
C LEU A 10 -42.76 34.09 18.50
N ARG A 11 -41.67 34.69 18.01
CA ARG A 11 -40.75 34.02 17.11
C ARG A 11 -40.09 32.91 17.91
N LEU A 12 -40.71 31.74 17.94
CA LEU A 12 -40.00 30.50 18.19
C LEU A 12 -38.93 30.39 17.10
N THR A 13 -37.70 30.79 17.42
CA THR A 13 -36.54 30.47 16.61
C THR A 13 -36.41 28.95 16.66
N ALA A 14 -36.97 28.27 15.65
CA ALA A 14 -36.82 26.84 15.48
C ALA A 14 -35.32 26.51 15.50
N SER A 15 -34.87 25.86 16.56
CA SER A 15 -33.48 25.47 16.73
C SER A 15 -33.31 24.08 16.14
N PHE A 16 -32.14 23.79 15.58
CA PHE A 16 -31.83 22.43 15.12
C PHE A 16 -32.02 21.38 16.23
N SER A 17 -31.80 21.77 17.50
CA SER A 17 -32.03 20.89 18.66
C SER A 17 -33.50 20.56 18.93
N SER A 18 -34.44 21.40 18.48
CA SER A 18 -35.88 21.16 18.65
C SER A 18 -36.49 20.27 17.57
N LEU A 19 -35.71 19.88 16.54
CA LEU A 19 -36.18 18.96 15.52
C LEU A 19 -36.39 17.54 16.09
N PRO A 20 -37.38 16.79 15.58
CA PRO A 20 -37.56 15.36 15.81
C PRO A 20 -36.30 14.52 15.45
N HIS A 21 -36.14 13.37 16.11
CA HIS A 21 -34.96 12.51 15.97
C HIS A 21 -34.79 11.96 14.54
N ASP A 22 -35.89 11.55 13.91
CA ASP A 22 -35.97 11.08 12.52
C ASP A 22 -35.48 12.13 11.51
N ILE A 23 -35.86 13.41 11.69
CA ILE A 23 -35.38 14.49 10.81
C ILE A 23 -33.88 14.74 11.02
N ILE A 24 -33.41 14.76 12.26
CA ILE A 24 -31.98 14.91 12.57
C ILE A 24 -31.17 13.74 12.00
N PHE A 25 -31.71 12.51 12.10
CA PHE A 25 -31.13 11.32 11.52
C PHE A 25 -30.97 11.46 10.00
N GLU A 26 -32.03 11.85 9.29
CA GLU A 26 -31.99 12.02 7.83
C GLU A 26 -31.02 13.13 7.40
N VAL A 27 -30.95 14.23 8.15
CA VAL A 27 -29.95 15.29 7.92
C VAL A 27 -28.54 14.74 8.11
N CYS A 28 -28.29 13.98 9.16
CA CYS A 28 -26.97 13.41 9.45
C CYS A 28 -26.51 12.39 8.41
N GLU A 29 -27.43 11.62 7.81
CA GLU A 29 -27.12 10.69 6.71
C GLU A 29 -26.59 11.41 5.46
N ARG A 30 -26.97 12.68 5.26
CA ARG A 30 -26.54 13.49 4.11
C ARG A 30 -25.32 14.36 4.39
N LEU A 31 -24.85 14.42 5.64
CA LEU A 31 -23.73 15.26 6.04
C LEU A 31 -22.39 14.51 5.99
N PRO A 32 -21.28 15.20 5.65
CA PRO A 32 -19.95 14.65 5.82
C PRO A 32 -19.64 14.35 7.30
N ASP A 33 -18.83 13.31 7.56
CA ASP A 33 -18.48 12.89 8.92
C ASP A 33 -17.92 14.01 9.79
N LYS A 34 -17.14 14.92 9.18
CA LYS A 34 -16.57 16.09 9.86
C LYS A 34 -17.64 17.01 10.42
N ASP A 35 -18.75 17.18 9.71
CA ASP A 35 -19.84 18.05 10.14
C ASP A 35 -20.74 17.35 11.15
N VAL A 36 -20.96 16.04 11.00
CA VAL A 36 -21.63 15.21 12.02
C VAL A 36 -20.90 15.28 13.36
N LEU A 37 -19.56 15.22 13.37
CA LEU A 37 -18.77 15.39 14.59
C LEU A 37 -18.87 16.80 15.17
N LYS A 38 -18.95 17.85 14.34
CA LYS A 38 -19.17 19.22 14.85
C LYS A 38 -20.54 19.37 15.51
N LEU A 39 -21.57 18.70 15.00
CA LEU A 39 -22.91 18.71 15.61
C LEU A 39 -22.89 18.18 17.05
N GLN A 40 -22.00 17.23 17.38
CA GLN A 40 -21.82 16.76 18.76
C GLN A 40 -21.39 17.87 19.72
N LEU A 41 -20.69 18.89 19.22
CA LEU A 41 -20.12 19.99 20.00
C LEU A 41 -21.10 21.14 20.20
N LEU A 42 -22.22 21.18 19.47
CA LEU A 42 -23.17 22.29 19.52
C LEU A 42 -24.06 22.27 20.77
N SER A 43 -24.55 21.10 21.19
CA SER A 43 -25.29 20.94 22.46
C SER A 43 -25.43 19.47 22.87
N THR A 44 -25.68 19.24 24.16
CA THR A 44 -25.98 17.91 24.71
C THR A 44 -27.25 17.31 24.12
N ALA A 45 -28.27 18.13 23.86
CA ALA A 45 -29.53 17.72 23.24
C ALA A 45 -29.34 17.22 21.80
N ILE A 46 -28.52 17.89 20.99
CA ILE A 46 -28.19 17.43 19.64
C ILE A 46 -27.39 16.12 19.74
N ARG A 47 -26.38 16.06 20.60
CA ARG A 47 -25.54 14.85 20.77
C ARG A 47 -26.36 13.60 21.08
N GLN A 48 -27.39 13.70 21.92
CA GLN A 48 -28.27 12.57 22.26
C GLN A 48 -29.17 12.12 21.09
N LYS A 49 -29.45 13.00 20.13
CA LYS A 49 -30.27 12.72 18.95
C LYS A 49 -29.45 12.30 17.73
N LEU A 50 -28.12 12.30 17.81
CA LEU A 50 -27.28 11.90 16.69
C LEU A 50 -27.31 10.38 16.49
N PRO A 51 -27.27 9.89 15.24
CA PRO A 51 -27.28 8.46 14.96
C PRO A 51 -26.05 7.77 15.56
N GLN A 52 -26.24 6.98 16.63
CA GLN A 52 -25.13 6.34 17.32
C GLN A 52 -24.40 5.33 16.42
N SER A 53 -25.11 4.69 15.49
CA SER A 53 -24.53 3.82 14.44
C SER A 53 -23.54 4.59 13.57
N ARG A 54 -23.93 5.77 13.06
CA ARG A 54 -23.04 6.64 12.26
C ARG A 54 -21.83 7.09 13.06
N LEU A 55 -22.03 7.53 14.31
CA LEU A 55 -20.94 7.95 15.18
C LEU A 55 -19.96 6.81 15.45
N ASN A 56 -20.46 5.60 15.68
CA ASN A 56 -19.61 4.42 15.87
C ASN A 56 -18.77 4.15 14.61
N LEU A 57 -19.35 4.25 13.41
CA LEU A 57 -18.61 4.10 12.15
C LEU A 57 -17.50 5.15 11.99
N ILE A 58 -17.78 6.42 12.32
CA ILE A 58 -16.79 7.51 12.27
C ILE A 58 -15.63 7.25 13.27
N HIS A 59 -15.93 6.68 14.43
CA HIS A 59 -14.93 6.35 15.44
C HIS A 59 -14.21 5.03 15.19
N ALA A 60 -14.78 4.13 14.38
CA ALA A 60 -14.26 2.79 14.11
C ALA A 60 -12.92 2.79 13.38
N GLU A 61 -12.72 3.70 12.43
CA GLU A 61 -11.48 3.83 11.67
C GLU A 61 -10.64 5.01 12.14
N LYS A 62 -9.35 4.78 12.37
CA LYS A 62 -8.38 5.82 12.77
C LYS A 62 -7.11 5.71 11.94
N THR A 63 -6.61 6.86 11.48
CA THR A 63 -5.38 6.92 10.67
C THR A 63 -4.27 7.62 11.44
N TYR A 64 -3.09 7.01 11.49
CA TYR A 64 -1.91 7.56 12.16
C TYR A 64 -0.67 7.46 11.27
N TYR A 65 0.12 8.52 11.24
CA TYR A 65 1.47 8.45 10.67
C TYR A 65 2.43 7.76 11.65
N LEU A 66 3.46 7.08 11.14
CA LEU A 66 4.52 6.54 12.00
C LEU A 66 5.52 7.64 12.42
N CYS A 67 5.04 8.55 13.27
CA CYS A 67 5.84 9.58 13.90
C CYS A 67 5.37 9.83 15.34
N SER A 68 6.27 10.30 16.21
CA SER A 68 6.00 10.51 17.63
C SER A 68 4.70 11.30 17.90
N HIS A 69 4.46 12.38 17.15
CA HIS A 69 3.26 13.21 17.31
C HIS A 69 1.95 12.45 17.04
N SER A 70 1.90 11.62 16.01
CA SER A 70 0.71 10.82 15.68
C SER A 70 0.49 9.69 16.69
N ILE A 71 1.57 9.06 17.16
CA ILE A 71 1.49 8.02 18.18
C ILE A 71 1.02 8.58 19.52
N GLN A 72 1.41 9.81 19.88
CA GLN A 72 0.83 10.51 21.03
C GLN A 72 -0.69 10.72 20.90
N LYS A 73 -1.22 10.88 19.69
CA LYS A 73 -2.69 10.98 19.48
C LYS A 73 -3.37 9.65 19.70
N LEU A 74 -2.75 8.56 19.25
CA LEU A 74 -3.21 7.20 19.57
C LEU A 74 -3.22 6.99 21.10
N GLU A 75 -2.16 7.41 21.79
CA GLU A 75 -2.08 7.35 23.26
C GLU A 75 -3.11 8.24 23.96
N ARG A 76 -3.53 9.35 23.37
CA ARG A 76 -4.63 10.18 23.90
C ARG A 76 -5.98 9.51 23.68
N LEU A 77 -6.19 8.88 22.52
CA LEU A 77 -7.43 8.19 22.19
C LEU A 77 -7.71 7.05 23.18
N ILE A 78 -6.68 6.26 23.52
CA ILE A 78 -6.83 5.12 24.44
C ILE A 78 -7.07 5.53 25.90
N ARG A 79 -6.95 6.82 26.26
CA ARG A 79 -7.29 7.31 27.61
C ARG A 79 -8.80 7.34 27.85
N ASP A 80 -9.60 7.32 26.79
CA ASP A 80 -11.05 7.19 26.85
C ASP A 80 -11.44 5.74 26.47
N PRO A 81 -11.81 4.88 27.44
CA PRO A 81 -12.15 3.49 27.17
C PRO A 81 -13.37 3.34 26.24
N ILE A 82 -14.30 4.30 26.25
CA ILE A 82 -15.50 4.25 25.41
C ILE A 82 -15.12 4.49 23.95
N LEU A 83 -14.25 5.47 23.69
CA LEU A 83 -13.75 5.72 22.34
C LEU A 83 -12.81 4.60 21.87
N ALA A 84 -11.94 4.12 22.76
CA ALA A 84 -11.03 3.00 22.48
C ALA A 84 -11.80 1.73 22.09
N GLY A 85 -12.90 1.44 22.80
CA GLY A 85 -13.79 0.33 22.49
C GLY A 85 -14.53 0.46 21.14
N ARG A 86 -14.58 1.63 20.52
CA ARG A 86 -15.20 1.80 19.19
C ARG A 86 -14.23 1.51 18.05
N VAL A 87 -12.92 1.62 18.28
CA VAL A 87 -11.92 1.46 17.23
C VAL A 87 -11.80 0.00 16.83
N THR A 88 -12.10 -0.29 15.57
CA THR A 88 -11.97 -1.62 14.95
C THR A 88 -10.87 -1.68 13.91
N GLN A 89 -10.55 -0.53 13.30
CA GLN A 89 -9.55 -0.41 12.25
C GLN A 89 -8.55 0.70 12.56
N ILE A 90 -7.26 0.36 12.43
CA ILE A 90 -6.19 1.36 12.40
C ILE A 90 -5.46 1.32 11.05
N THR A 91 -5.39 2.48 10.43
CA THR A 91 -4.58 2.73 9.24
C THR A 91 -3.25 3.38 9.64
N PHE A 92 -2.14 2.68 9.43
CA PHE A 92 -0.80 3.26 9.55
C PHE A 92 -0.34 3.81 8.21
N ASP A 93 -0.27 5.13 8.11
CA ASP A 93 0.30 5.80 6.95
C ASP A 93 1.83 5.89 7.13
N VAL A 94 2.54 5.05 6.37
CA VAL A 94 4.01 5.04 6.31
C VAL A 94 4.55 6.12 5.37
N GLY A 95 3.68 6.92 4.76
CA GLY A 95 4.03 8.20 4.18
C GLY A 95 4.49 9.20 5.25
N VAL A 96 5.02 10.34 4.81
CA VAL A 96 5.50 11.37 5.73
C VAL A 96 4.56 12.57 5.70
N PRO A 97 3.95 12.96 6.83
CA PRO A 97 3.10 14.15 6.87
C PRO A 97 3.94 15.44 6.73
N ASN A 98 5.22 15.34 7.10
CA ASN A 98 6.19 16.41 6.97
C ASN A 98 6.74 16.49 5.55
N VAL A 99 6.52 17.63 4.92
CA VAL A 99 7.15 17.99 3.65
C VAL A 99 8.38 18.86 3.88
N ARG A 100 9.29 18.86 2.92
CA ARG A 100 10.44 19.77 2.86
C ARG A 100 10.46 20.48 1.52
N LEU A 101 11.06 21.66 1.49
CA LEU A 101 11.40 22.35 0.25
C LEU A 101 12.32 21.48 -0.60
N ARG A 102 12.09 21.45 -1.91
CA ARG A 102 13.11 21.05 -2.88
C ARG A 102 14.30 22.02 -2.80
N SER A 103 15.42 21.65 -3.42
CA SER A 103 16.58 22.54 -3.45
C SER A 103 16.17 23.91 -4.00
N LYS A 104 16.79 24.99 -3.49
CA LYS A 104 16.50 26.36 -3.93
C LYS A 104 16.55 26.47 -5.47
N GLY A 105 17.51 25.82 -6.11
CA GLY A 105 17.61 25.75 -7.58
C GLY A 105 16.38 25.11 -8.24
N SER A 106 15.92 23.95 -7.74
CA SER A 106 14.75 23.26 -8.30
C SER A 106 13.45 24.06 -8.10
N CYS A 107 13.24 24.63 -6.90
CA CYS A 107 12.09 25.50 -6.65
C CYS A 107 12.08 26.72 -7.58
N VAL A 108 13.23 27.35 -7.80
CA VAL A 108 13.36 28.57 -8.62
C VAL A 108 13.21 28.28 -10.11
N THR A 109 13.70 27.12 -10.59
CA THR A 109 13.54 26.70 -11.98
C THR A 109 12.07 26.37 -12.29
N GLU A 110 11.40 25.59 -11.44
CA GLU A 110 9.97 25.25 -11.62
C GLU A 110 9.07 26.47 -11.36
N ALA A 111 9.48 27.42 -10.51
CA ALA A 111 8.74 28.67 -10.29
C ALA A 111 8.73 29.65 -11.48
N ARG A 112 9.47 29.37 -12.57
CA ARG A 112 9.49 30.22 -13.77
C ARG A 112 8.15 30.22 -14.52
N GLU A 113 7.35 29.18 -14.34
CA GLU A 113 6.02 29.03 -14.96
C GLU A 113 4.91 29.78 -14.19
N TYR A 114 5.25 30.41 -13.06
CA TYR A 114 4.29 31.08 -12.18
C TYR A 114 4.26 32.60 -12.43
N PRO A 115 3.14 33.29 -12.14
CA PRO A 115 3.06 34.74 -12.16
C PRO A 115 4.15 35.41 -11.31
N THR A 116 4.61 36.59 -11.73
CA THR A 116 5.75 37.31 -11.14
C THR A 116 5.62 37.56 -9.63
N ASP A 117 4.41 37.88 -9.15
CA ASP A 117 4.13 38.10 -7.71
C ASP A 117 4.24 36.79 -6.91
N ALA A 118 3.68 35.68 -7.42
CA ALA A 118 3.78 34.36 -6.80
C ALA A 118 5.23 33.88 -6.72
N ARG A 119 6.01 34.10 -7.80
CA ARG A 119 7.45 33.80 -7.84
C ARG A 119 8.23 34.62 -6.80
N ALA A 120 8.00 35.93 -6.71
CA ALA A 120 8.69 36.79 -5.74
C ALA A 120 8.39 36.40 -4.28
N ARG A 121 7.13 36.06 -3.98
CA ARG A 121 6.70 35.60 -2.65
C ARG A 121 7.31 34.26 -2.30
N LEU A 122 7.38 33.31 -3.24
CA LEU A 122 8.07 32.04 -3.03
C LEU A 122 9.56 32.23 -2.73
N HIS A 123 10.23 33.12 -3.47
CA HIS A 123 11.64 33.43 -3.22
C HIS A 123 11.85 33.98 -1.80
N ARG A 124 10.96 34.85 -1.32
CA ARG A 124 11.00 35.37 0.06
C ARG A 124 10.74 34.26 1.08
N TRP A 125 9.63 33.52 0.92
CA TRP A 125 9.28 32.46 1.86
C TRP A 125 10.33 31.36 1.92
N SER A 126 10.86 30.88 0.80
CA SER A 126 11.93 29.86 0.78
C SER A 126 13.19 30.35 1.49
N SER A 127 13.56 31.63 1.31
CA SER A 127 14.69 32.25 2.02
C SER A 127 14.43 32.34 3.53
N THR A 128 13.21 32.74 3.93
CA THR A 128 12.80 32.81 5.35
C THR A 128 12.69 31.43 5.98
N HIS A 129 12.13 30.44 5.29
CA HIS A 129 11.96 29.06 5.76
C HIS A 129 13.33 28.38 5.90
N MET A 130 14.23 28.52 4.92
CA MET A 130 15.60 28.00 5.05
C MET A 130 16.34 28.67 6.21
N ARG A 131 16.15 29.98 6.41
CA ARG A 131 16.70 30.69 7.58
C ARG A 131 16.16 30.15 8.89
N ARG A 132 14.84 29.91 8.98
CA ARG A 132 14.16 29.36 10.16
C ARG A 132 14.53 27.90 10.43
N GLN A 133 14.65 27.09 9.39
CA GLN A 133 15.06 25.69 9.50
C GLN A 133 16.52 25.57 9.92
N ASN A 134 17.38 26.51 9.51
CA ASN A 134 18.76 26.61 9.97
C ASN A 134 18.88 27.25 11.36
N SER A 135 17.88 28.01 11.81
CA SER A 135 17.86 28.66 13.14
C SER A 135 17.14 27.86 14.22
N MET A 136 16.25 26.93 13.84
CA MET A 136 15.78 25.89 14.76
C MET A 136 17.00 25.02 15.05
N VAL A 137 17.50 25.11 16.28
CA VAL A 137 18.43 24.12 16.84
C VAL A 137 17.82 22.77 16.51
N SER A 138 18.42 22.07 15.55
CA SER A 138 18.10 20.68 15.32
C SER A 138 18.13 20.04 16.70
N PRO A 139 17.10 19.29 17.14
CA PRO A 139 17.42 18.25 18.11
C PRO A 139 18.64 17.58 17.50
N ARG A 140 19.69 17.37 18.28
CA ARG A 140 20.77 16.51 17.84
C ARG A 140 20.12 15.14 17.59
N THR A 141 19.52 14.96 16.42
CA THR A 141 19.66 13.73 15.68
C THR A 141 21.15 13.54 15.72
N CYS A 142 21.58 12.57 16.50
CA CYS A 142 22.83 11.90 16.29
C CYS A 142 22.86 11.57 14.80
N ARG A 143 23.35 12.51 13.99
CA ARG A 143 24.24 12.21 12.91
C ARG A 143 25.21 11.24 13.58
N PRO A 144 25.31 9.97 13.16
CA PRO A 144 26.41 9.15 13.61
C PRO A 144 27.64 10.03 13.37
N SER A 145 28.31 10.41 14.45
CA SER A 145 29.49 11.24 14.35
C SER A 145 30.38 10.52 13.36
N ALA A 146 30.67 11.20 12.25
CA ALA A 146 31.71 10.82 11.32
C ALA A 146 33.04 10.94 12.06
N ALA A 147 33.30 9.98 12.93
CA ALA A 147 34.62 9.59 13.39
C ALA A 147 34.90 8.19 12.83
N ILE A 148 34.58 7.96 11.56
CA ILE A 148 35.19 6.90 10.77
C ILE A 148 35.56 7.53 9.43
N SER A 149 36.87 7.67 9.26
CA SER A 149 37.67 7.58 8.05
C SER A 149 37.11 8.17 6.74
N ARG A 150 37.97 8.92 6.04
CA ARG A 150 37.79 9.31 4.65
C ARG A 150 37.43 8.09 3.80
N VAL A 151 36.16 7.95 3.40
CA VAL A 151 35.71 6.92 2.46
C VAL A 151 35.07 7.59 1.25
N ASP A 152 35.51 7.08 0.10
CA ASP A 152 35.30 7.48 -1.29
C ASP A 152 33.83 7.79 -1.67
N PRO A 153 33.54 8.88 -2.43
CA PRO A 153 32.20 9.21 -2.93
C PRO A 153 31.54 8.16 -3.82
N ARG A 154 32.23 7.07 -4.16
CA ARG A 154 31.68 5.90 -4.88
C ARG A 154 31.05 4.84 -3.97
N ALA A 155 31.10 4.99 -2.64
CA ALA A 155 30.42 4.09 -1.73
C ALA A 155 28.89 4.32 -1.77
N ALA A 156 28.18 3.41 -2.44
CA ALA A 156 26.73 3.26 -2.34
C ALA A 156 26.30 3.31 -0.87
N ILE A 157 25.16 3.96 -0.60
CA ILE A 157 24.46 3.97 0.70
C ILE A 157 24.54 2.56 1.28
N SER A 158 25.36 2.33 2.31
CA SER A 158 25.63 0.97 2.75
C SER A 158 24.35 0.37 3.32
N TYR A 159 24.00 -0.78 2.74
CA TYR A 159 22.89 -1.64 3.12
C TYR A 159 22.89 -1.94 4.64
N GLU A 160 24.06 -1.86 5.28
CA GLU A 160 24.32 -1.99 6.71
C GLU A 160 23.61 -0.94 7.58
N THR A 161 23.46 0.30 7.12
CA THR A 161 22.81 1.36 7.92
C THR A 161 21.29 1.15 8.06
N VAL A 162 20.65 0.56 7.04
CA VAL A 162 19.23 0.20 7.05
C VAL A 162 19.00 -1.10 7.84
N LEU A 163 20.00 -1.99 7.85
CA LEU A 163 20.02 -3.22 8.65
C LEU A 163 20.06 -2.91 10.15
N ASP A 164 20.91 -2.00 10.62
CA ASP A 164 20.99 -1.62 12.05
C ASP A 164 19.68 -1.00 12.60
N GLN A 165 18.91 -0.32 11.75
CA GLN A 165 17.61 0.25 12.09
C GLN A 165 16.56 -0.85 12.32
N THR A 166 16.61 -1.93 11.54
CA THR A 166 15.68 -3.07 11.71
C THR A 166 16.03 -3.90 12.95
N TYR A 167 17.30 -3.92 13.40
CA TYR A 167 17.65 -4.51 14.69
C TYR A 167 17.07 -3.73 15.84
N SER A 168 17.21 -2.41 15.78
CA SER A 168 16.85 -1.52 16.87
C SER A 168 15.34 -1.54 17.13
N LEU A 169 14.55 -1.85 16.10
CA LEU A 169 13.10 -2.09 16.15
C LEU A 169 12.69 -3.26 17.06
N PHE A 170 13.45 -4.36 17.05
CA PHE A 170 13.17 -5.53 17.91
C PHE A 170 14.05 -5.53 19.18
N LYS A 171 15.21 -4.85 19.16
CA LYS A 171 16.14 -4.67 20.29
C LYS A 171 15.48 -4.08 21.53
N THR A 172 14.53 -3.17 21.36
CA THR A 172 13.76 -2.58 22.48
C THR A 172 12.86 -3.61 23.16
N HIS A 173 12.38 -4.63 22.45
CA HIS A 173 11.65 -5.76 23.04
C HIS A 173 12.58 -6.80 23.70
N PHE A 174 13.86 -6.87 23.32
CA PHE A 174 14.87 -7.61 24.09
C PHE A 174 15.29 -6.88 25.38
N LEU A 175 14.99 -5.58 25.50
CA LEU A 175 15.29 -4.75 26.67
C LEU A 175 14.13 -4.66 27.68
N THR A 176 13.09 -5.52 27.58
CA THR A 176 11.97 -5.59 28.54
C THR A 176 12.37 -6.01 29.98
N HIS A 177 13.66 -5.99 30.32
CA HIS A 177 14.17 -6.22 31.68
C HIS A 177 15.15 -5.16 32.17
N VAL A 178 15.17 -3.96 31.59
CA VAL A 178 15.96 -2.86 32.15
C VAL A 178 15.03 -1.67 32.43
N ASP A 179 14.55 -1.62 33.66
CA ASP A 179 14.21 -0.35 34.30
C ASP A 179 15.46 0.52 34.28
N THR A 180 15.44 1.64 33.54
CA THR A 180 16.19 2.87 33.88
C THR A 180 15.86 3.98 32.89
N SER A 181 15.29 5.05 33.45
CA SER A 181 15.61 6.47 33.24
C SER A 181 16.14 6.95 31.89
N GLU A 182 15.46 8.03 31.44
CA GLU A 182 15.80 9.03 30.41
C GLU A 182 15.01 8.91 29.10
N GLU A 183 14.18 9.94 28.89
CA GLU A 183 13.31 10.18 27.75
C GLU A 183 14.11 10.50 26.48
N ASP A 184 14.91 9.56 26.00
CA ASP A 184 15.49 9.71 24.68
C ASP A 184 14.42 9.48 23.61
N GLN A 185 14.21 10.52 22.79
CA GLN A 185 13.41 10.54 21.56
C GLN A 185 14.00 9.60 20.50
N ASN A 186 14.11 8.32 20.83
CA ASN A 186 14.54 7.31 19.89
C ASN A 186 13.34 6.88 19.06
N ASP A 187 13.46 6.96 17.73
CA ASP A 187 12.38 6.62 16.77
C ASP A 187 11.80 5.21 17.01
N PHE A 188 12.56 4.32 17.65
CA PHE A 188 12.16 2.95 17.97
C PHE A 188 11.22 2.81 19.19
N THR A 189 11.12 3.81 20.07
CA THR A 189 10.14 3.81 21.18
C THR A 189 8.68 3.81 20.69
N ILE A 190 8.46 4.16 19.42
CA ILE A 190 7.16 4.17 18.76
C ILE A 190 6.48 2.80 18.83
N PHE A 191 7.20 1.70 18.61
CA PHE A 191 6.59 0.35 18.60
C PHE A 191 6.20 -0.11 20.00
N THR A 192 7.00 0.18 21.02
CA THR A 192 6.62 -0.05 22.42
C THR A 192 5.33 0.70 22.78
N ARG A 193 5.20 1.95 22.33
CA ARG A 193 4.00 2.76 22.52
C ARG A 193 2.80 2.20 21.74
N ILE A 194 3.01 1.74 20.52
CA ILE A 194 1.98 1.06 19.71
C ILE A 194 1.50 -0.22 20.41
N THR A 195 2.41 -1.09 20.87
CA THR A 195 2.07 -2.31 21.62
C THR A 195 1.25 -1.98 22.87
N LYS A 196 1.65 -0.97 23.64
CA LYS A 196 0.88 -0.51 24.82
C LYS A 196 -0.51 0.00 24.43
N ALA A 197 -0.61 0.74 23.33
CA ALA A 197 -1.88 1.24 22.82
C ALA A 197 -2.81 0.11 22.36
N PHE A 198 -2.28 -0.86 21.62
CA PHE A 198 -3.05 -2.02 21.15
C PHE A 198 -3.66 -2.83 22.29
N ARG A 199 -2.95 -2.99 23.42
CA ARG A 199 -3.53 -3.64 24.62
C ARG A 199 -4.78 -2.94 25.14
N SER A 200 -4.92 -1.64 24.88
CA SER A 200 -6.07 -0.81 25.28
C SER A 200 -7.14 -0.70 24.21
N LEU A 201 -6.99 -1.40 23.07
CA LEU A 201 -7.94 -1.43 21.96
C LEU A 201 -8.57 -2.83 21.87
N PRO A 202 -9.69 -3.08 22.57
CA PRO A 202 -10.27 -4.42 22.66
C PRO A 202 -10.85 -4.95 21.35
N ASN A 203 -11.35 -4.04 20.48
CA ASN A 203 -12.07 -4.41 19.27
C ASN A 203 -11.23 -4.23 17.99
N LEU A 204 -9.94 -3.90 18.12
CA LEU A 204 -9.02 -3.78 17.00
C LEU A 204 -8.88 -5.13 16.29
N SER A 205 -9.32 -5.19 15.04
CA SER A 205 -9.35 -6.40 14.20
C SER A 205 -8.81 -6.18 12.79
N ILE A 206 -8.71 -4.92 12.34
CA ILE A 206 -8.25 -4.57 11.00
C ILE A 206 -7.03 -3.66 11.09
N LEU A 207 -5.95 -4.05 10.42
CA LEU A 207 -4.75 -3.25 10.25
C LEU A 207 -4.57 -2.90 8.77
N THR A 208 -4.57 -1.61 8.47
CA THR A 208 -4.36 -1.11 7.10
C THR A 208 -3.03 -0.36 7.03
N PHE A 209 -2.26 -0.60 5.98
CA PHE A 209 -1.05 0.15 5.68
C PHE A 209 -1.28 1.02 4.45
N ALA A 210 -1.03 2.31 4.58
CA ALA A 210 -1.18 3.26 3.49
C ALA A 210 0.13 3.99 3.25
N HIS A 211 0.29 4.53 2.03
CA HIS A 211 1.30 5.54 1.76
C HIS A 211 0.63 6.65 0.98
N THR A 212 0.22 7.68 1.71
CA THR A 212 -0.36 8.84 1.06
C THR A 212 0.73 9.57 0.26
N ASN A 213 0.53 9.70 -1.05
CA ASN A 213 1.27 10.65 -1.87
C ASN A 213 0.60 12.03 -1.76
N PRO A 214 1.25 13.05 -1.15
CA PRO A 214 0.66 14.39 -1.00
C PRO A 214 0.22 15.07 -2.30
N LYS A 215 0.73 14.62 -3.45
CA LYS A 215 0.36 15.16 -4.77
C LYS A 215 -0.99 14.65 -5.29
N MET A 216 -1.49 13.54 -4.75
CA MET A 216 -2.72 12.88 -5.21
C MET A 216 -3.90 13.10 -4.25
N VAL A 217 -3.71 13.91 -3.20
CA VAL A 217 -4.73 14.17 -2.19
C VAL A 217 -5.42 15.49 -2.50
N GLU A 218 -6.72 15.54 -2.22
CA GLU A 218 -7.52 16.75 -2.38
C GLU A 218 -6.94 17.91 -1.54
N ARG A 219 -7.02 19.13 -2.07
CA ARG A 219 -6.47 20.33 -1.42
C ARG A 219 -6.99 20.53 0.00
N SER A 220 -8.31 20.43 0.20
CA SER A 220 -8.94 20.68 1.49
C SER A 220 -8.40 19.73 2.57
N GLU A 221 -8.15 18.48 2.20
CA GLU A 221 -7.56 17.46 3.04
C GLU A 221 -6.06 17.72 3.29
N MET A 222 -5.29 18.08 2.27
CA MET A 222 -3.87 18.43 2.43
C MET A 222 -3.66 19.65 3.31
N LEU A 223 -4.49 20.69 3.16
CA LEU A 223 -4.44 21.88 4.02
C LEU A 223 -4.76 21.52 5.48
N SER A 224 -5.76 20.66 5.71
CA SER A 224 -6.06 20.16 7.06
C SER A 224 -4.87 19.41 7.65
N ARG A 225 -4.20 18.57 6.86
CA ARG A 225 -3.00 17.83 7.29
C ARG A 225 -1.83 18.78 7.57
N TRP A 226 -1.58 19.80 6.75
CA TRP A 226 -0.51 20.76 7.05
C TRP A 226 -0.83 21.69 8.21
N ARG A 227 -2.10 22.07 8.42
CA ARG A 227 -2.46 22.78 9.66
C ARG A 227 -2.02 22.00 10.89
N GLU A 228 -2.12 20.69 10.82
CA GLU A 228 -1.81 19.78 11.91
C GLU A 228 -0.32 19.46 12.06
N TYR A 229 0.39 19.24 10.95
CA TYR A 229 1.79 18.76 10.97
C TYR A 229 2.82 19.80 10.47
N ASN A 230 2.38 20.91 9.88
CA ASN A 230 3.23 21.89 9.19
C ASN A 230 2.61 23.30 9.16
N ASP A 231 2.28 23.86 10.32
CA ASP A 231 1.46 25.08 10.46
C ASP A 231 2.00 26.30 9.68
N HIS A 232 3.33 26.44 9.59
CA HIS A 232 3.95 27.51 8.80
C HIS A 232 3.68 27.40 7.29
N LEU A 233 3.59 26.18 6.77
CA LEU A 233 3.24 25.93 5.38
C LEU A 233 1.74 26.14 5.15
N TYR A 234 0.91 25.70 6.10
CA TYR A 234 -0.52 25.97 6.08
C TYR A 234 -0.81 27.47 6.02
N ALA A 235 -0.18 28.26 6.90
CA ALA A 235 -0.35 29.71 6.93
C ALA A 235 0.01 30.39 5.60
N LEU A 236 1.09 29.94 4.93
CA LEU A 236 1.48 30.48 3.61
C LEU A 236 0.40 30.24 2.55
N LEU A 237 -0.18 29.03 2.53
CA LEU A 237 -1.06 28.57 1.45
C LEU A 237 -2.53 28.91 1.68
N TYR A 238 -2.91 29.11 2.94
CA TYR A 238 -4.28 29.48 3.32
C TYR A 238 -4.52 30.99 3.20
N ILE A 239 -3.50 31.82 3.45
CA ILE A 239 -3.64 33.29 3.47
C ILE A 239 -3.60 33.89 2.05
N ASP A 240 -3.05 33.20 1.05
CA ASP A 240 -2.85 33.76 -0.29
C ASP A 240 -3.31 32.80 -1.41
N PRO A 241 -4.56 32.88 -1.89
CA PRO A 241 -5.10 31.99 -2.91
C PRO A 241 -4.52 32.24 -4.32
N LYS A 242 -3.75 33.32 -4.53
CA LYS A 242 -3.20 33.71 -5.85
C LYS A 242 -1.99 32.88 -6.30
N ILE A 243 -1.57 31.89 -5.52
CA ILE A 243 -0.40 31.05 -5.83
C ILE A 243 -0.80 29.85 -6.73
N GLU A 244 -2.07 29.68 -7.05
CA GLU A 244 -2.57 28.69 -8.00
C GLU A 244 -2.11 29.00 -9.45
N LEU A 245 -1.61 27.99 -10.17
CA LEU A 245 -1.35 28.12 -11.61
C LEU A 245 -2.69 28.28 -12.37
N GLN A 246 -2.66 28.88 -13.56
CA GLN A 246 -3.85 28.96 -14.44
C GLN A 246 -4.44 27.57 -14.77
N SER A 247 -3.66 26.50 -14.60
CA SER A 247 -4.07 25.10 -14.75
C SER A 247 -4.77 24.49 -13.52
N GLY A 248 -4.99 25.26 -12.44
CA GLY A 248 -5.53 24.75 -11.17
C GLY A 248 -4.52 23.92 -10.35
N VAL A 249 -3.26 23.85 -10.79
CA VAL A 249 -2.21 23.10 -10.12
C VAL A 249 -1.59 23.95 -9.02
N TRP A 250 -1.57 23.39 -7.82
CA TRP A 250 -1.04 24.07 -6.66
C TRP A 250 0.48 23.88 -6.52
N PRO A 251 1.18 24.91 -6.03
CA PRO A 251 2.63 24.93 -6.04
C PRO A 251 3.36 23.86 -5.23
N TRP A 252 2.70 23.32 -4.21
CA TRP A 252 3.29 22.28 -3.37
C TRP A 252 3.51 20.98 -4.12
N CYS A 253 2.79 20.73 -5.23
CA CYS A 253 3.04 19.59 -6.10
C CYS A 253 4.42 19.67 -6.77
N SER A 254 4.97 20.87 -6.91
CA SER A 254 6.26 21.16 -7.55
C SER A 254 7.34 21.43 -6.50
N TRP A 255 7.08 22.33 -5.55
CA TRP A 255 8.09 22.88 -4.64
C TRP A 255 8.37 22.02 -3.41
N LEU A 256 7.42 21.17 -3.02
CA LEU A 256 7.52 20.35 -1.83
C LEU A 256 7.80 18.91 -2.20
N ARG A 257 8.76 18.32 -1.49
CA ARG A 257 9.00 16.89 -1.51
C ARG A 257 8.64 16.35 -0.13
N PRO A 258 7.94 15.21 -0.03
CA PRO A 258 7.86 14.48 1.22
C PRO A 258 9.28 14.31 1.79
N LYS A 259 9.44 14.47 3.11
CA LYS A 259 10.67 13.98 3.75
C LYS A 259 10.78 12.47 3.50
N THR A 260 12.00 11.93 3.53
CA THR A 260 12.18 10.48 3.46
C THR A 260 11.46 9.84 4.65
N PRO A 261 10.64 8.80 4.44
CA PRO A 261 9.97 8.13 5.54
C PRO A 261 10.98 7.49 6.49
N THR A 262 10.72 7.61 7.79
CA THR A 262 11.52 6.97 8.84
C THR A 262 11.38 5.45 8.77
N PHE A 263 10.19 4.96 8.41
CA PHE A 263 9.89 3.54 8.25
C PHE A 263 9.34 3.27 6.86
N LEU A 264 9.84 2.20 6.22
CA LEU A 264 9.33 1.70 4.95
C LEU A 264 8.25 0.65 5.23
N LEU A 265 7.42 0.32 4.25
CA LEU A 265 6.40 -0.73 4.41
C LEU A 265 7.03 -2.07 4.83
N SER A 266 8.18 -2.42 4.24
CA SER A 266 8.95 -3.64 4.56
C SER A 266 9.44 -3.72 6.00
N THR A 267 9.52 -2.62 6.75
CA THR A 267 9.89 -2.62 8.17
C THR A 267 8.68 -2.35 9.07
N ALA A 268 7.82 -1.42 8.68
CA ALA A 268 6.62 -1.04 9.43
C ALA A 268 5.61 -2.18 9.56
N CYS A 269 5.34 -2.89 8.46
CA CYS A 269 4.32 -3.94 8.46
C CYS A 269 4.69 -5.12 9.37
N PRO A 270 5.87 -5.77 9.23
CA PRO A 270 6.32 -6.79 10.18
C PRO A 270 6.32 -6.31 11.63
N ALA A 271 6.81 -5.09 11.89
CA ALA A 271 6.90 -4.55 13.25
C ALA A 271 5.53 -4.29 13.89
N ILE A 272 4.56 -3.74 13.14
CA ILE A 272 3.21 -3.50 13.66
C ILE A 272 2.45 -4.81 13.86
N LEU A 273 2.59 -5.78 12.96
CA LEU A 273 1.99 -7.11 13.12
C LEU A 273 2.57 -7.83 14.35
N PHE A 274 3.87 -7.65 14.60
CA PHE A 274 4.49 -8.09 15.84
C PHE A 274 3.92 -7.36 17.07
N CYS A 275 3.71 -6.03 17.01
CA CYS A 275 3.06 -5.29 18.09
C CYS A 275 1.65 -5.83 18.40
N ALA A 276 0.86 -6.17 17.37
CA ALA A 276 -0.45 -6.80 17.54
C ALA A 276 -0.36 -8.16 18.24
N THR A 277 0.66 -8.93 17.86
CA THR A 277 0.99 -10.23 18.47
C THR A 277 1.34 -10.08 19.96
N GLN A 278 2.23 -9.15 20.30
CA GLN A 278 2.63 -8.85 21.69
C GLN A 278 1.53 -8.20 22.53
N ALA A 279 0.52 -7.62 21.88
CA ALA A 279 -0.68 -7.10 22.50
C ALA A 279 -1.82 -8.14 22.57
N GLN A 280 -1.59 -9.37 22.10
CA GLN A 280 -2.57 -10.46 22.06
C GLN A 280 -3.89 -9.97 21.44
N ARG A 281 -3.81 -9.33 20.27
CA ARG A 281 -4.98 -8.88 19.51
C ARG A 281 -5.41 -9.96 18.53
N THR A 282 -6.71 -10.08 18.29
CA THR A 282 -7.22 -10.96 17.23
C THR A 282 -7.42 -10.14 15.97
N ILE A 283 -6.51 -10.31 15.00
CA ILE A 283 -6.53 -9.58 13.74
C ILE A 283 -7.20 -10.44 12.67
N SER A 284 -8.30 -9.94 12.12
CA SER A 284 -9.04 -10.60 11.04
C SER A 284 -8.61 -10.11 9.66
N GLU A 285 -8.03 -8.92 9.54
CA GLU A 285 -7.63 -8.38 8.24
C GLU A 285 -6.35 -7.56 8.29
N VAL A 286 -5.47 -7.80 7.32
CA VAL A 286 -4.28 -6.98 7.05
C VAL A 286 -4.35 -6.49 5.61
N ARG A 287 -4.54 -5.18 5.45
CA ARG A 287 -4.74 -4.54 4.15
C ARG A 287 -3.56 -3.64 3.81
N VAL A 288 -3.21 -3.56 2.54
CA VAL A 288 -2.28 -2.55 2.03
C VAL A 288 -3.05 -1.72 1.01
N GLY A 289 -3.17 -0.42 1.26
CA GLY A 289 -3.86 0.50 0.36
C GLY A 289 -3.23 0.51 -1.04
N ASN A 290 -3.97 1.03 -2.03
CA ASN A 290 -3.46 1.10 -3.40
C ASN A 290 -2.25 2.05 -3.48
N THR A 291 -1.05 1.48 -3.43
CA THR A 291 0.20 2.20 -3.62
C THR A 291 0.74 1.84 -5.00
N SER A 292 0.17 2.41 -6.06
CA SER A 292 0.70 2.24 -7.43
C SER A 292 1.98 3.06 -7.66
N TRP A 293 2.29 3.99 -6.74
CA TRP A 293 3.44 4.87 -6.79
C TRP A 293 4.06 5.00 -5.40
N GLY A 294 5.31 4.57 -5.26
CA GLY A 294 6.10 4.75 -4.05
C GLY A 294 7.57 5.06 -4.41
N PRO A 295 8.33 5.71 -3.52
CA PRO A 295 9.78 5.78 -3.68
C PRO A 295 10.38 4.37 -3.81
N ARG A 296 11.56 4.25 -4.44
CA ARG A 296 12.30 2.97 -4.49
C ARG A 296 12.33 2.36 -3.08
N ASN A 297 12.06 1.06 -2.98
CA ASN A 297 12.15 0.24 -1.77
C ASN A 297 10.96 0.36 -0.80
N PHE A 298 9.79 0.70 -1.32
CA PHE A 298 8.58 0.87 -0.52
C PHE A 298 7.73 -0.41 -0.38
N GLY A 299 8.07 -1.52 -1.04
CA GLY A 299 7.27 -2.75 -0.94
C GLY A 299 7.53 -3.52 0.35
N LEU A 300 6.74 -4.55 0.60
CA LEU A 300 7.03 -5.63 1.54
C LEU A 300 8.10 -6.54 0.93
N MET A 301 8.98 -7.04 1.79
CA MET A 301 9.77 -8.23 1.47
C MET A 301 9.20 -9.39 2.29
N ILE A 302 8.74 -10.46 1.64
CA ILE A 302 8.20 -11.67 2.30
C ILE A 302 9.22 -12.34 3.22
N SER A 303 10.49 -12.02 3.01
CA SER A 303 11.63 -12.46 3.82
C SER A 303 11.92 -11.59 5.06
N LYS A 304 11.25 -10.44 5.24
CA LYS A 304 11.46 -9.49 6.35
C LYS A 304 10.44 -9.59 7.49
N PHE A 305 9.61 -10.63 7.50
CA PHE A 305 8.73 -10.92 8.64
C PHE A 305 9.48 -11.50 9.86
N GLU A 306 10.80 -11.66 9.73
CA GLU A 306 11.72 -12.08 10.79
C GLU A 306 12.82 -11.04 11.01
N PRO A 307 13.41 -10.98 12.22
CA PRO A 307 14.56 -10.12 12.48
C PRO A 307 15.76 -10.57 11.63
N TRP A 308 16.09 -9.80 10.60
CA TRP A 308 17.17 -10.10 9.66
C TRP A 308 18.56 -10.23 10.34
N GLN A 309 18.77 -9.65 11.55
CA GLN A 309 20.03 -9.81 12.29
C GLN A 309 20.33 -11.22 12.78
N VAL A 310 19.33 -12.09 12.91
CA VAL A 310 19.59 -13.51 13.20
C VAL A 310 20.58 -14.06 12.17
N ARG A 311 20.54 -13.52 10.94
CA ARG A 311 21.35 -13.93 9.79
C ARG A 311 22.79 -13.44 9.81
N ILE A 312 23.07 -12.40 10.60
CA ILE A 312 24.32 -11.63 10.52
C ILE A 312 25.18 -11.82 11.78
N LYS A 313 24.59 -12.21 12.92
CA LYS A 313 25.25 -12.12 14.23
C LYS A 313 26.46 -13.05 14.44
N ASP A 314 26.48 -14.21 13.79
CA ASP A 314 27.59 -15.18 13.92
C ASP A 314 28.38 -15.37 12.61
N GLY A 315 27.98 -14.73 11.51
CA GLY A 315 28.55 -14.95 10.17
C GLY A 315 28.46 -16.39 9.63
N SER A 316 28.03 -17.34 10.47
CA SER A 316 27.86 -18.76 10.17
C SER A 316 26.40 -19.10 9.90
N LYS A 317 26.18 -20.05 8.99
CA LYS A 317 24.84 -20.56 8.66
C LYS A 317 24.17 -21.20 9.87
N GLU A 318 24.93 -21.87 10.73
CA GLU A 318 24.45 -22.57 11.93
C GLU A 318 23.97 -21.62 13.04
N GLY A 319 24.68 -20.50 13.28
CA GLY A 319 24.24 -19.49 14.24
C GLY A 319 22.90 -18.85 13.86
N TRP A 320 22.70 -18.62 12.56
CA TRP A 320 21.41 -18.18 12.02
C TRP A 320 20.31 -19.21 12.26
N GLU A 321 20.52 -20.47 11.84
CA GLU A 321 19.50 -21.51 11.99
C GLU A 321 19.08 -21.69 13.45
N LYS A 322 20.03 -21.63 14.39
CA LYS A 322 19.75 -21.73 15.82
C LYS A 322 18.94 -20.53 16.33
N ALA A 323 19.39 -19.31 16.10
CA ALA A 323 18.68 -18.12 16.60
C ALA A 323 17.33 -17.92 15.89
N TYR A 324 17.22 -18.35 14.62
CA TYR A 324 15.98 -18.38 13.85
C TYR A 324 14.98 -19.34 14.48
N TYR A 325 15.42 -20.57 14.76
CA TYR A 325 14.62 -21.57 15.44
C TYR A 325 14.16 -21.09 16.82
N HIS A 326 15.03 -20.45 17.61
CA HIS A 326 14.65 -19.90 18.92
C HIS A 326 13.60 -18.79 18.80
N TRP A 327 13.72 -17.92 17.79
CA TRP A 327 12.73 -16.87 17.53
C TRP A 327 11.38 -17.47 17.15
N VAL A 328 11.36 -18.38 16.16
CA VAL A 328 10.16 -19.07 15.72
C VAL A 328 9.50 -19.79 16.89
N CYS A 329 10.23 -20.64 17.61
CA CYS A 329 9.69 -21.41 18.74
C CYS A 329 9.09 -20.53 19.84
N ARG A 330 9.58 -19.29 19.99
CA ARG A 330 9.09 -18.39 21.04
C ARG A 330 7.80 -17.66 20.66
N TYR A 331 7.56 -17.38 19.37
CA TYR A 331 6.44 -16.50 18.97
C TYR A 331 5.49 -17.08 17.94
N VAL A 332 5.79 -18.25 17.37
CA VAL A 332 4.91 -18.90 16.37
C VAL A 332 3.50 -19.11 16.92
N ASP A 333 3.36 -19.49 18.19
CA ASP A 333 2.07 -19.70 18.84
C ASP A 333 1.33 -18.37 19.08
N ASP A 334 2.06 -17.30 19.44
CA ASP A 334 1.46 -15.98 19.57
C ASP A 334 0.93 -15.48 18.22
N TYR A 335 1.71 -15.65 17.14
CA TYR A 335 1.28 -15.32 15.78
C TYR A 335 0.06 -16.17 15.38
N LYS A 336 0.09 -17.47 15.67
CA LYS A 336 -1.02 -18.38 15.40
C LYS A 336 -2.29 -17.92 16.11
N ALA A 337 -2.23 -17.54 17.39
CA ALA A 337 -3.37 -17.05 18.14
C ALA A 337 -3.88 -15.68 17.64
N THR A 338 -2.95 -14.77 17.32
CA THR A 338 -3.25 -13.41 16.86
C THR A 338 -3.96 -13.41 15.50
N PHE A 339 -3.55 -14.30 14.60
CA PHE A 339 -4.02 -14.37 13.21
C PHE A 339 -4.87 -15.62 12.92
N GLU A 340 -5.39 -16.29 13.96
CA GLU A 340 -6.18 -17.52 13.81
C GLU A 340 -7.38 -17.33 12.87
N ASN A 341 -8.03 -16.18 12.94
CA ASN A 341 -9.21 -15.80 12.17
C ASN A 341 -8.90 -14.78 11.07
N LEU A 342 -7.68 -14.77 10.56
CA LEU A 342 -7.28 -13.90 9.46
C LEU A 342 -8.08 -14.24 8.21
N LYS A 343 -9.03 -13.38 7.85
CA LYS A 343 -9.83 -13.49 6.63
C LYS A 343 -9.07 -12.98 5.43
N ARG A 344 -8.45 -11.81 5.53
CA ARG A 344 -7.80 -11.16 4.39
C ARG A 344 -6.37 -10.75 4.67
N PHE A 345 -5.49 -11.02 3.71
CA PHE A 345 -4.11 -10.56 3.74
C PHE A 345 -3.65 -10.00 2.38
N ASP A 346 -3.11 -8.78 2.41
CA ASP A 346 -2.61 -8.06 1.25
C ASP A 346 -1.06 -8.05 1.23
N LEU A 347 -0.46 -8.67 0.22
CA LEU A 347 0.99 -8.72 -0.06
C LEU A 347 1.38 -7.75 -1.19
N CYS A 348 1.83 -6.56 -0.82
CA CYS A 348 2.44 -5.59 -1.73
C CYS A 348 3.96 -5.78 -1.79
N LEU A 349 4.50 -6.43 -2.84
CA LEU A 349 5.90 -6.81 -2.93
C LEU A 349 6.84 -5.69 -3.40
N GLU A 350 8.08 -5.77 -2.96
CA GLU A 350 9.16 -4.89 -3.41
C GLU A 350 9.72 -5.33 -4.79
N PRO A 351 10.08 -4.38 -5.69
CA PRO A 351 10.65 -4.70 -7.00
C PRO A 351 11.91 -5.57 -6.94
N GLU A 352 12.75 -5.33 -5.93
CA GLU A 352 14.10 -5.90 -5.81
C GLU A 352 14.12 -7.35 -5.27
N GLU A 353 13.02 -7.85 -4.68
CA GLU A 353 12.99 -9.16 -4.02
C GLU A 353 13.15 -10.37 -4.97
N GLN A 354 12.95 -10.18 -6.28
CA GLN A 354 13.23 -11.19 -7.32
C GLN A 354 14.54 -10.97 -8.08
N GLN A 355 15.33 -9.94 -7.76
CA GLN A 355 16.58 -9.69 -8.47
C GLN A 355 17.64 -10.70 -8.03
N VAL A 356 17.66 -11.85 -8.72
CA VAL A 356 18.86 -12.69 -8.75
C VAL A 356 19.92 -11.89 -9.51
N THR A 357 20.98 -11.48 -8.82
CA THR A 357 22.07 -10.73 -9.43
C THR A 357 22.76 -11.64 -10.45
N VAL A 358 22.67 -11.27 -11.72
CA VAL A 358 23.45 -11.90 -12.80
C VAL A 358 24.70 -11.07 -12.97
N GLU A 359 25.81 -11.52 -12.39
CA GLU A 359 27.11 -10.93 -12.69
C GLU A 359 27.65 -11.56 -13.98
N PRO A 360 28.13 -10.75 -14.95
CA PRO A 360 28.87 -11.28 -16.08
C PRO A 360 30.27 -11.72 -15.60
N GLU A 361 30.51 -13.03 -15.50
CA GLU A 361 31.88 -13.57 -15.41
C GLU A 361 32.46 -13.63 -16.83
N VAL A 362 33.56 -12.92 -17.07
CA VAL A 362 34.42 -13.11 -18.24
C VAL A 362 35.57 -14.03 -17.81
N GLU A 363 35.44 -15.34 -18.03
CA GLU A 363 36.61 -16.23 -17.99
C GLU A 363 37.34 -16.21 -19.33
N LYS A 364 38.63 -16.59 -19.32
CA LYS A 364 39.59 -16.57 -20.45
C LYS A 364 39.22 -17.43 -21.67
N THR A 365 38.00 -17.95 -21.74
CA THR A 365 37.46 -18.60 -22.94
C THR A 365 36.25 -17.79 -23.38
N GLU A 366 36.28 -17.28 -24.60
CA GLU A 366 35.36 -16.29 -25.20
C GLU A 366 33.89 -16.77 -25.37
N LYS A 367 33.31 -17.39 -24.34
CA LYS A 367 31.90 -17.75 -24.29
C LYS A 367 31.26 -17.09 -23.06
N PRO A 368 30.36 -16.10 -23.24
CA PRO A 368 29.64 -15.52 -22.11
C PRO A 368 28.73 -16.60 -21.50
N LYS A 369 29.00 -16.99 -20.26
CA LYS A 369 28.06 -17.74 -19.43
C LYS A 369 27.56 -16.84 -18.31
N ALA A 370 26.25 -16.62 -18.26
CA ALA A 370 25.59 -15.98 -17.14
C ALA A 370 25.54 -16.95 -15.96
N LYS A 371 26.23 -16.64 -14.87
CA LYS A 371 26.10 -17.39 -13.61
C LYS A 371 25.03 -16.71 -12.76
N THR A 372 23.91 -17.39 -12.60
CA THR A 372 22.78 -16.91 -11.80
C THR A 372 23.16 -17.04 -10.32
N ARG A 373 23.51 -15.94 -9.64
CA ARG A 373 23.90 -15.97 -8.23
C ARG A 373 22.77 -15.41 -7.36
N GLY A 374 22.08 -16.29 -6.65
CA GLY A 374 21.06 -15.94 -5.65
C GLY A 374 19.82 -16.83 -5.73
N LYS A 375 19.52 -17.56 -4.67
CA LYS A 375 18.16 -18.08 -4.46
C LYS A 375 17.31 -16.92 -3.94
N PRO A 376 16.04 -16.79 -4.36
CA PRO A 376 15.12 -15.87 -3.69
C PRO A 376 15.15 -16.16 -2.18
N PRO A 377 15.10 -15.14 -1.32
CA PRO A 377 15.16 -15.37 0.11
C PRO A 377 13.96 -16.26 0.52
N PRO A 378 14.17 -17.21 1.45
CA PRO A 378 13.08 -18.08 1.89
C PRO A 378 11.96 -17.25 2.49
N VAL A 379 10.72 -17.71 2.29
CA VAL A 379 9.55 -17.07 2.90
C VAL A 379 9.62 -17.27 4.41
N SER A 380 9.35 -16.20 5.15
CA SER A 380 9.31 -16.25 6.61
C SER A 380 8.29 -17.26 7.12
N LEU A 381 8.66 -18.08 8.11
CA LEU A 381 7.74 -19.00 8.75
C LEU A 381 6.68 -18.27 9.57
N CYS A 382 6.99 -17.10 10.12
CA CYS A 382 5.99 -16.24 10.77
C CYS A 382 4.92 -15.81 9.75
N LEU A 383 5.33 -15.36 8.56
CA LEU A 383 4.40 -15.05 7.48
C LEU A 383 3.58 -16.28 7.06
N LEU A 384 4.21 -17.44 6.86
CA LEU A 384 3.49 -18.68 6.52
C LEU A 384 2.48 -19.09 7.62
N THR A 385 2.84 -18.89 8.90
CA THR A 385 1.97 -19.16 10.04
C THR A 385 0.74 -18.25 10.02
N MET A 386 0.92 -16.96 9.72
CA MET A 386 -0.18 -16.01 9.56
C MET A 386 -1.10 -16.39 8.41
N LEU A 387 -0.52 -16.76 7.26
CA LEU A 387 -1.27 -17.04 6.04
C LEU A 387 -2.06 -18.36 6.09
N LYS A 388 -1.74 -19.28 7.02
CA LYS A 388 -2.32 -20.63 7.07
C LYS A 388 -3.86 -20.66 7.02
N ASN A 389 -4.50 -19.66 7.64
CA ASN A 389 -5.96 -19.56 7.75
C ASN A 389 -6.58 -18.47 6.86
N VAL A 390 -5.80 -17.87 5.95
CA VAL A 390 -6.28 -16.78 5.09
C VAL A 390 -7.40 -17.26 4.16
N GLU A 391 -8.48 -16.48 4.04
CA GLU A 391 -9.59 -16.73 3.14
C GLU A 391 -9.43 -15.98 1.81
N GLU A 392 -8.94 -14.73 1.89
CA GLU A 392 -8.65 -13.86 0.76
C GLU A 392 -7.17 -13.44 0.76
N LEU A 393 -6.43 -13.86 -0.27
CA LEU A 393 -5.04 -13.44 -0.47
C LEU A 393 -4.95 -12.50 -1.67
N LYS A 394 -4.45 -11.29 -1.45
CA LYS A 394 -4.13 -10.35 -2.53
C LYS A 394 -2.63 -10.20 -2.66
N VAL A 395 -2.08 -10.27 -3.88
CA VAL A 395 -0.64 -10.19 -4.14
C VAL A 395 -0.37 -9.28 -5.33
N TRP A 396 0.48 -8.27 -5.17
CA TRP A 396 0.90 -7.40 -6.27
C TRP A 396 2.31 -6.90 -6.00
N ARG A 397 2.90 -6.15 -6.94
CA ARG A 397 4.23 -5.56 -6.75
C ARG A 397 4.18 -4.08 -7.07
N LEU A 398 4.96 -3.29 -6.34
CA LEU A 398 5.18 -1.90 -6.72
C LEU A 398 5.84 -1.82 -8.10
N ARG A 399 5.46 -0.81 -8.88
CA ARG A 399 6.13 -0.51 -10.14
C ARG A 399 7.57 -0.04 -9.85
N GLY A 400 8.54 -0.88 -10.20
CA GLY A 400 9.97 -0.53 -10.11
C GLY A 400 10.38 0.49 -11.18
N ASP A 401 11.62 0.97 -11.10
CA ASP A 401 12.19 1.83 -12.14
C ASP A 401 12.28 1.07 -13.47
N PRO A 402 11.59 1.50 -14.54
CA PRO A 402 11.57 0.80 -15.82
C PRO A 402 12.97 0.62 -16.41
N GLU A 403 13.90 1.56 -16.16
CA GLU A 403 15.28 1.49 -16.68
C GLU A 403 16.13 0.42 -15.98
N LYS A 404 15.75 0.02 -14.76
CA LYS A 404 16.46 -0.97 -13.94
C LYS A 404 15.79 -2.34 -13.92
N GLN A 405 14.71 -2.54 -14.67
CA GLN A 405 14.13 -3.87 -14.86
C GLN A 405 15.06 -4.68 -15.77
N VAL A 406 16.20 -5.10 -15.20
CA VAL A 406 17.07 -6.11 -15.80
C VAL A 406 16.18 -7.32 -16.06
N ARG A 407 16.19 -7.81 -17.30
CA ARG A 407 15.47 -9.02 -17.74
C ARG A 407 15.73 -10.12 -16.72
N SER A 408 14.78 -10.28 -15.80
CA SER A 408 14.88 -11.29 -14.75
C SER A 408 14.96 -12.64 -15.46
N PRO A 409 15.88 -13.53 -15.07
CA PRO A 409 15.96 -14.84 -15.70
C PRO A 409 14.60 -15.52 -15.62
N ARG A 410 14.30 -16.36 -16.62
CA ARG A 410 13.06 -17.14 -16.82
C ARG A 410 12.79 -18.18 -15.72
N GLY A 411 12.90 -17.80 -14.45
CA GLY A 411 12.73 -18.66 -13.30
C GLY A 411 12.01 -17.90 -12.19
N GLY A 412 10.72 -17.61 -12.38
CA GLY A 412 9.85 -17.09 -11.32
C GLY A 412 8.71 -18.07 -11.09
N GLY A 413 8.66 -18.73 -9.93
CA GLY A 413 7.47 -19.48 -9.49
C GLY A 413 6.34 -18.55 -9.06
N PHE A 414 5.39 -19.08 -8.28
CA PHE A 414 4.46 -18.23 -7.54
C PHE A 414 5.21 -17.46 -6.42
N VAL A 415 4.61 -16.38 -5.89
CA VAL A 415 5.24 -15.51 -4.87
C VAL A 415 5.52 -16.27 -3.57
N ILE A 416 4.66 -17.21 -3.22
CA ILE A 416 4.79 -18.14 -2.10
C ILE A 416 5.15 -19.52 -2.69
N PRO A 417 5.88 -20.40 -1.97
CA PRO A 417 6.14 -21.76 -2.43
C PRO A 417 4.85 -22.44 -2.88
N THR A 418 4.86 -23.00 -4.09
CA THR A 418 3.66 -23.53 -4.77
C THR A 418 3.06 -24.75 -4.07
N ASP A 419 3.84 -25.41 -3.23
CA ASP A 419 3.47 -26.51 -2.34
C ASP A 419 2.85 -26.05 -1.01
N THR A 420 2.74 -24.73 -0.78
CA THR A 420 2.07 -24.20 0.41
C THR A 420 0.57 -24.42 0.33
N GLN A 421 0.05 -25.22 1.27
CA GLN A 421 -1.38 -25.45 1.44
C GLN A 421 -2.00 -24.39 2.37
N LEU A 422 -2.98 -23.67 1.86
CA LEU A 422 -3.77 -22.67 2.57
C LEU A 422 -5.19 -23.20 2.71
N ALA A 423 -5.46 -23.87 3.83
CA ALA A 423 -6.64 -24.71 4.03
C ALA A 423 -8.00 -23.96 4.00
N ARG A 424 -7.98 -22.62 4.06
CA ARG A 424 -9.16 -21.77 4.03
C ARG A 424 -9.19 -20.81 2.84
N LEU A 425 -8.19 -20.83 1.97
CA LEU A 425 -8.08 -19.89 0.86
C LEU A 425 -9.22 -20.11 -0.13
N GLU A 426 -10.15 -19.17 -0.18
CA GLU A 426 -11.29 -19.15 -1.08
C GLU A 426 -11.03 -18.24 -2.29
N LYS A 427 -10.33 -17.11 -2.07
CA LYS A 427 -10.12 -16.07 -3.07
C LYS A 427 -8.67 -15.66 -3.21
N LEU A 428 -8.18 -15.66 -4.44
CA LEU A 428 -6.86 -15.18 -4.82
C LEU A 428 -6.97 -14.00 -5.78
N ASP A 429 -6.36 -12.88 -5.44
CA ASP A 429 -6.25 -11.69 -6.28
C ASP A 429 -4.77 -11.40 -6.59
N VAL A 430 -4.37 -11.57 -7.85
CA VAL A 430 -3.02 -11.30 -8.34
C VAL A 430 -3.05 -9.98 -9.11
N GLY A 431 -2.63 -8.91 -8.45
CA GLY A 431 -2.57 -7.57 -9.00
C GLY A 431 -1.37 -7.32 -9.92
N GLU A 432 -1.27 -6.08 -10.38
CA GLU A 432 -0.25 -5.64 -11.33
C GLU A 432 1.19 -5.92 -10.84
N TYR A 433 2.05 -6.28 -11.79
CA TYR A 433 3.50 -6.48 -11.60
C TYR A 433 3.90 -7.59 -10.60
N ALA A 434 2.97 -8.40 -10.10
CA ALA A 434 3.25 -9.49 -9.15
C ALA A 434 4.46 -10.34 -9.57
N GLY A 435 4.59 -10.61 -10.89
CA GLY A 435 5.73 -11.32 -11.45
C GLY A 435 5.65 -12.82 -11.20
N VAL A 436 4.43 -13.35 -11.28
CA VAL A 436 4.16 -14.79 -11.28
C VAL A 436 4.27 -15.33 -12.71
N THR A 437 4.55 -16.62 -12.85
CA THR A 437 4.41 -17.34 -14.12
C THR A 437 3.07 -18.07 -14.18
N VAL A 438 2.63 -18.40 -15.40
CA VAL A 438 1.43 -19.22 -15.64
C VAL A 438 1.58 -20.59 -14.96
N ASP A 439 2.75 -21.23 -15.12
CA ASP A 439 3.05 -22.51 -14.48
C ASP A 439 3.07 -22.41 -12.96
N GLY A 440 3.68 -21.36 -12.40
CA GLY A 440 3.71 -21.11 -10.96
C GLY A 440 2.31 -20.92 -10.39
N LEU A 441 1.47 -20.13 -11.06
CA LEU A 441 0.07 -19.95 -10.69
C LEU A 441 -0.70 -21.28 -10.77
N LEU A 442 -0.54 -22.04 -11.85
CA LEU A 442 -1.20 -23.33 -12.01
C LEU A 442 -0.80 -24.33 -10.92
N ALA A 443 0.49 -24.40 -10.59
CA ALA A 443 0.99 -25.27 -9.53
C ALA A 443 0.39 -24.88 -8.17
N PHE A 444 0.38 -23.59 -7.84
CA PHE A 444 -0.21 -23.09 -6.59
C PHE A 444 -1.73 -23.37 -6.50
N LEU A 445 -2.47 -23.18 -7.61
CA LEU A 445 -3.90 -23.46 -7.66
C LEU A 445 -4.20 -24.96 -7.57
N LYS A 446 -3.35 -25.84 -8.12
CA LYS A 446 -3.50 -27.29 -7.95
C LYS A 446 -3.31 -27.72 -6.50
N THR A 447 -2.32 -27.17 -5.80
CA THR A 447 -2.09 -27.44 -4.37
C THR A 447 -3.30 -27.03 -3.52
N ASN A 448 -4.00 -25.96 -3.91
CA ASN A 448 -5.15 -25.40 -3.18
C ASN A 448 -6.50 -25.65 -3.89
N ALA A 449 -6.58 -26.69 -4.72
CA ALA A 449 -7.72 -26.95 -5.60
C ALA A 449 -9.06 -27.18 -4.85
N THR A 450 -8.99 -27.70 -3.63
CA THR A 450 -10.16 -28.01 -2.82
C THR A 450 -10.77 -26.79 -2.14
N THR A 451 -10.01 -25.71 -1.97
CA THR A 451 -10.44 -24.53 -1.21
C THR A 451 -10.69 -23.33 -2.11
N VAL A 452 -9.84 -23.09 -3.12
CA VAL A 452 -9.94 -21.90 -3.97
C VAL A 452 -11.16 -21.99 -4.87
N ARG A 453 -11.96 -20.92 -4.87
CA ARG A 453 -13.16 -20.76 -5.71
C ARG A 453 -13.05 -19.56 -6.64
N HIS A 454 -12.35 -18.51 -6.23
CA HIS A 454 -12.29 -17.25 -6.96
C HIS A 454 -10.85 -16.84 -7.25
N VAL A 455 -10.52 -16.64 -8.53
CA VAL A 455 -9.20 -16.17 -8.96
C VAL A 455 -9.34 -14.94 -9.84
N THR A 456 -8.66 -13.87 -9.47
CA THR A 456 -8.49 -12.68 -10.31
C THR A 456 -7.01 -12.46 -10.59
N CYS A 457 -6.66 -12.15 -11.83
CA CYS A 457 -5.32 -11.79 -12.26
C CYS A 457 -5.46 -10.55 -13.14
N ASP A 458 -5.00 -9.41 -12.63
CA ASP A 458 -5.04 -8.14 -13.34
C ASP A 458 -3.98 -8.07 -14.44
N MET A 459 -4.08 -7.02 -15.26
CA MET A 459 -3.05 -6.70 -16.25
C MET A 459 -1.65 -6.63 -15.62
N PHE A 460 -0.63 -7.00 -16.38
CA PHE A 460 0.77 -7.04 -15.91
C PHE A 460 1.05 -8.01 -14.73
N ALA A 461 0.10 -8.83 -14.27
CA ALA A 461 0.35 -9.85 -13.24
C ALA A 461 1.52 -10.79 -13.64
N PHE A 462 1.58 -11.16 -14.92
CA PHE A 462 2.64 -11.96 -15.54
C PHE A 462 3.80 -11.13 -16.12
N ARG A 463 3.95 -9.86 -15.69
CA ARG A 463 4.92 -8.89 -16.25
C ARG A 463 4.76 -8.70 -17.76
N GLU A 464 5.86 -8.57 -18.48
CA GLU A 464 5.95 -8.42 -19.93
C GLU A 464 6.07 -9.77 -20.65
N GLN A 465 5.71 -10.88 -19.99
CA GLN A 465 5.74 -12.20 -20.62
C GLN A 465 4.60 -12.30 -21.64
N ILE A 466 4.96 -12.43 -22.92
CA ILE A 466 4.01 -12.82 -23.97
C ILE A 466 3.71 -14.31 -23.81
N ILE A 467 2.44 -14.64 -23.60
CA ILE A 467 1.97 -16.00 -23.33
C ILE A 467 1.30 -16.54 -24.60
N PRO A 468 1.85 -17.58 -25.23
CA PRO A 468 1.25 -18.19 -26.42
C PRO A 468 -0.16 -18.69 -26.14
N LYS A 469 -1.05 -18.54 -27.12
CA LYS A 469 -2.44 -19.03 -27.02
C LYS A 469 -2.54 -20.50 -26.63
N GLN A 470 -1.63 -21.35 -27.12
CA GLN A 470 -1.59 -22.77 -26.78
C GLN A 470 -1.37 -23.00 -25.27
N GLU A 471 -0.49 -22.22 -24.64
CA GLU A 471 -0.22 -22.28 -23.20
C GLU A 471 -1.45 -21.84 -22.39
N ILE A 472 -2.14 -20.77 -22.82
CA ILE A 472 -3.39 -20.30 -22.21
C ILE A 472 -4.46 -21.41 -22.25
N MET A 473 -4.60 -22.08 -23.40
CA MET A 473 -5.60 -23.15 -23.57
C MET A 473 -5.26 -24.36 -22.69
N GLN A 474 -3.98 -24.73 -22.58
CA GLN A 474 -3.52 -25.80 -21.69
C GLN A 474 -3.72 -25.47 -20.22
N PHE A 475 -3.44 -24.23 -19.82
CA PHE A 475 -3.69 -23.71 -18.48
C PHE A 475 -5.17 -23.83 -18.12
N LEU A 476 -6.06 -23.33 -18.98
CA LEU A 476 -7.51 -23.37 -18.75
C LEU A 476 -8.08 -24.79 -18.69
N ASN A 477 -7.64 -25.68 -19.59
CA ASN A 477 -8.01 -27.10 -19.51
C ASN A 477 -7.53 -27.76 -18.21
N SER A 478 -6.33 -27.41 -17.77
CA SER A 478 -5.77 -27.93 -16.52
C SER A 478 -6.55 -27.44 -15.31
N LEU A 479 -6.97 -26.17 -15.29
CA LEU A 479 -7.84 -25.65 -14.23
C LEU A 479 -9.20 -26.35 -14.23
N LYS A 480 -9.87 -26.44 -15.40
CA LYS A 480 -11.17 -27.12 -15.48
C LYS A 480 -11.13 -28.55 -14.93
N LYS A 481 -10.06 -29.29 -15.22
CA LYS A 481 -9.93 -30.70 -14.81
C LYS A 481 -9.57 -30.87 -13.34
N ASN A 482 -8.79 -29.94 -12.77
CA ASN A 482 -8.13 -30.16 -11.48
C ASN A 482 -8.59 -29.21 -10.38
N THR A 483 -9.41 -28.19 -10.69
CA THR A 483 -9.81 -27.15 -9.72
C THR A 483 -11.31 -26.90 -9.79
N GLY A 484 -11.95 -26.80 -8.62
CA GLY A 484 -13.39 -26.49 -8.50
C GLY A 484 -13.68 -24.99 -8.51
N LEU A 485 -13.16 -24.25 -9.49
CA LEU A 485 -13.33 -22.79 -9.55
C LEU A 485 -14.77 -22.39 -9.90
N GLU A 486 -15.24 -21.33 -9.24
CA GLU A 486 -16.54 -20.69 -9.51
C GLU A 486 -16.37 -19.38 -10.26
N SER A 487 -15.24 -18.70 -10.11
CA SER A 487 -14.94 -17.54 -10.95
C SER A 487 -13.45 -17.45 -11.29
N LEU A 488 -13.17 -17.14 -12.55
CA LEU A 488 -11.84 -16.81 -13.03
C LEU A 488 -11.89 -15.55 -13.87
N LYS A 489 -11.13 -14.54 -13.48
CA LYS A 489 -10.88 -13.35 -14.28
C LYS A 489 -9.38 -13.21 -14.50
N ILE A 490 -8.91 -13.24 -15.73
CA ILE A 490 -7.48 -13.22 -16.03
C ILE A 490 -7.18 -12.48 -17.33
N ASP A 491 -6.18 -11.60 -17.28
CA ASP A 491 -5.69 -10.85 -18.44
C ASP A 491 -4.30 -11.38 -18.85
N PHE A 492 -4.21 -12.07 -19.99
CA PHE A 492 -2.96 -12.62 -20.53
C PHE A 492 -2.37 -11.67 -21.58
N LEU A 493 -1.10 -11.26 -21.43
CA LEU A 493 -0.39 -10.55 -22.49
C LEU A 493 -0.09 -11.53 -23.64
N VAL A 494 -0.63 -11.28 -24.82
CA VAL A 494 -0.52 -12.18 -25.99
C VAL A 494 0.24 -11.58 -27.16
N ASP A 495 0.41 -10.25 -27.20
CA ASP A 495 1.20 -9.59 -28.23
C ASP A 495 1.67 -8.19 -27.78
N GLN A 496 2.69 -7.66 -28.45
CA GLN A 496 3.17 -6.29 -28.30
C GLN A 496 3.29 -5.63 -29.69
N VAL A 497 2.47 -4.63 -29.94
CA VAL A 497 2.38 -3.94 -31.23
C VAL A 497 3.13 -2.62 -31.15
N LYS A 498 4.07 -2.40 -32.08
CA LYS A 498 4.67 -1.08 -32.30
C LYS A 498 3.67 -0.16 -32.97
N GLU A 499 3.41 1.01 -32.38
CA GLU A 499 2.67 2.06 -33.05
C GLU A 499 3.65 2.96 -33.80
N ASN A 500 3.48 3.07 -35.11
CA ASN A 500 4.24 4.00 -35.92
C ASN A 500 3.72 5.42 -35.64
N GLY A 501 4.37 6.15 -34.74
CA GLY A 501 4.17 7.58 -34.57
C GLY A 501 4.58 8.33 -35.84
N GLN A 502 3.87 9.41 -36.18
CA GLN A 502 4.38 10.37 -37.16
C GLN A 502 5.67 11.00 -36.61
N ARG A 503 6.63 11.24 -37.52
CA ARG A 503 7.97 11.83 -37.32
C ARG A 503 8.19 12.54 -35.96
N GLY A 504 8.98 11.92 -35.08
CA GLY A 504 9.68 12.60 -33.99
C GLY A 504 9.40 12.09 -32.58
N ASP A 505 8.29 11.40 -32.35
CA ASP A 505 7.99 10.81 -31.05
C ASP A 505 8.60 9.41 -30.92
N ALA A 506 9.11 9.09 -29.72
CA ALA A 506 9.70 7.79 -29.40
C ALA A 506 8.71 6.65 -29.74
N GLU A 507 9.22 5.52 -30.28
CA GLU A 507 8.40 4.34 -30.61
C GLU A 507 7.45 3.99 -29.44
N SER A 508 6.14 4.20 -29.60
CA SER A 508 5.16 3.81 -28.59
C SER A 508 4.80 2.34 -28.78
N LEU A 509 5.17 1.51 -27.80
CA LEU A 509 4.75 0.11 -27.74
C LEU A 509 3.36 0.03 -27.11
N SER A 510 2.52 -0.86 -27.63
CA SER A 510 1.21 -1.19 -27.08
C SER A 510 1.11 -2.68 -26.76
N ASN A 511 0.70 -2.99 -25.54
CA ASN A 511 0.45 -4.34 -25.06
C ASN A 511 -0.97 -4.79 -25.42
N VAL A 512 -1.09 -6.01 -25.93
CA VAL A 512 -2.37 -6.65 -26.27
C VAL A 512 -2.68 -7.76 -25.28
N TYR A 513 -3.83 -7.65 -24.62
CA TYR A 513 -4.28 -8.59 -23.62
C TYR A 513 -5.47 -9.41 -24.12
N LEU A 514 -5.38 -10.74 -23.98
CA LEU A 514 -6.50 -11.66 -24.03
C LEU A 514 -7.12 -11.77 -22.64
N ARG A 515 -8.36 -11.30 -22.52
CA ARG A 515 -9.11 -11.24 -21.27
C ARG A 515 -10.08 -12.39 -21.20
N ILE A 516 -10.12 -13.06 -20.06
CA ILE A 516 -11.00 -14.19 -19.82
C ILE A 516 -11.77 -13.91 -18.54
N ASP A 517 -13.09 -14.00 -18.58
CA ASP A 517 -13.98 -13.84 -17.43
C ASP A 517 -15.00 -15.00 -17.46
N ILE A 518 -14.81 -15.94 -16.55
CA ILE A 518 -15.66 -17.12 -16.37
C ILE A 518 -16.36 -16.98 -15.02
N ARG A 519 -17.69 -17.09 -15.00
CA ARG A 519 -18.50 -16.96 -13.78
C ARG A 519 -19.53 -18.06 -13.66
N GLY A 520 -19.61 -18.62 -12.46
CA GLY A 520 -20.44 -19.76 -12.14
C GLY A 520 -19.65 -21.07 -12.20
N PRO A 521 -20.21 -22.17 -11.66
CA PRO A 521 -19.54 -23.46 -11.63
C PRO A 521 -19.21 -23.92 -13.05
N TRP A 522 -17.95 -24.23 -13.33
CA TRP A 522 -17.47 -24.51 -14.70
C TRP A 522 -18.08 -25.76 -15.35
N GLU A 523 -18.71 -26.62 -14.54
CA GLU A 523 -19.41 -27.82 -14.99
C GLU A 523 -20.90 -27.58 -15.29
N ASN A 524 -21.43 -26.43 -14.87
CA ASN A 524 -22.85 -26.11 -15.02
C ASN A 524 -23.13 -25.43 -16.37
N GLN A 525 -24.29 -25.74 -16.96
CA GLN A 525 -24.78 -25.12 -18.20
C GLN A 525 -25.01 -23.60 -18.06
N ASN A 526 -25.21 -23.13 -16.82
CA ASN A 526 -25.39 -21.71 -16.50
C ASN A 526 -24.08 -20.93 -16.32
N CYS A 527 -22.93 -21.56 -16.53
CA CYS A 527 -21.63 -20.87 -16.46
C CYS A 527 -21.50 -19.85 -17.60
N GLU A 528 -21.20 -18.60 -17.25
CA GLU A 528 -20.98 -17.52 -18.22
C GLU A 528 -19.50 -17.50 -18.61
N TYR A 529 -19.20 -17.74 -19.89
CA TYR A 529 -17.85 -17.65 -20.43
C TYR A 529 -17.71 -16.40 -21.30
N LYS A 530 -16.78 -15.52 -20.95
CA LYS A 530 -16.44 -14.33 -21.72
C LYS A 530 -14.99 -14.33 -22.14
N ILE A 531 -14.76 -13.96 -23.39
CA ILE A 531 -13.43 -13.72 -23.95
C ILE A 531 -13.42 -12.31 -24.49
N GLY A 532 -12.38 -11.55 -24.19
CA GLY A 532 -12.20 -10.22 -24.74
C GLY A 532 -10.77 -9.92 -25.14
N LEU A 533 -10.61 -8.86 -25.92
CA LEU A 533 -9.30 -8.31 -26.28
C LEU A 533 -9.22 -6.87 -25.78
N ARG A 534 -8.05 -6.49 -25.27
CA ARG A 534 -7.77 -5.12 -24.83
C ARG A 534 -6.37 -4.71 -25.22
N LYS A 535 -6.25 -3.60 -25.93
CA LYS A 535 -4.97 -2.93 -26.23
C LYS A 535 -4.74 -1.81 -25.21
N VAL A 536 -3.54 -1.76 -24.62
CA VAL A 536 -3.13 -0.72 -23.65
C VAL A 536 -1.68 -0.30 -23.93
N SER A 537 -1.34 0.98 -23.75
CA SER A 537 0.03 1.47 -23.93
C SER A 537 1.02 0.73 -23.01
N ALA A 538 2.24 0.49 -23.46
CA ALA A 538 3.25 -0.27 -22.72
C ALA A 538 3.64 0.40 -21.40
N THR A 539 3.56 1.73 -21.34
CA THR A 539 3.85 2.51 -20.13
C THR A 539 2.68 2.53 -19.14
N GLY A 540 1.48 2.09 -19.52
CA GLY A 540 0.27 2.26 -18.71
C GLY A 540 -0.01 3.72 -18.32
N LEU A 541 0.68 4.68 -18.94
CA LEU A 541 0.58 6.12 -18.72
C LEU A 541 0.16 6.73 -20.04
N GLY A 542 -1.03 7.32 -20.04
CA GLY A 542 -1.69 7.85 -21.23
C GLY A 542 -3.17 7.48 -21.16
N ASP A 543 -4.00 8.51 -21.02
CA ASP A 543 -5.47 8.54 -21.03
C ASP A 543 -6.21 7.20 -20.91
N GLU A 544 -6.95 7.05 -19.81
CA GLU A 544 -7.87 5.94 -19.50
C GLU A 544 -8.95 5.64 -20.57
N TYR A 545 -8.99 6.28 -21.74
CA TYR A 545 -10.19 6.32 -22.58
C TYR A 545 -9.98 6.13 -24.09
N LYS A 546 -9.16 5.16 -24.51
CA LYS A 546 -9.27 4.54 -25.85
C LYS A 546 -9.12 3.02 -25.86
N SER A 547 -9.41 2.33 -24.75
CA SER A 547 -9.45 0.86 -24.80
C SER A 547 -10.76 0.40 -25.44
N SER A 548 -10.73 0.03 -26.72
CA SER A 548 -11.78 -0.80 -27.30
C SER A 548 -11.70 -2.19 -26.65
N SER A 549 -12.58 -2.46 -25.69
CA SER A 549 -12.74 -3.80 -25.13
C SER A 549 -13.87 -4.50 -25.89
N TYR A 550 -13.51 -5.43 -26.76
CA TYR A 550 -14.49 -6.34 -27.35
C TYR A 550 -14.69 -7.52 -26.40
N TRP A 551 -15.94 -7.92 -26.13
CA TRP A 551 -16.28 -9.11 -25.35
C TRP A 551 -17.19 -10.02 -26.17
N ALA A 552 -16.74 -11.25 -26.41
CA ALA A 552 -17.56 -12.33 -26.92
C ALA A 552 -18.07 -13.17 -25.74
N LYS A 553 -19.39 -13.32 -25.64
CA LYS A 553 -20.03 -14.26 -24.70
C LYS A 553 -20.22 -15.62 -25.38
N LYS A 554 -20.00 -16.69 -24.62
CA LYS A 554 -20.09 -18.07 -25.09
C LYS A 554 -20.92 -18.91 -24.13
N ARG A 555 -21.73 -19.82 -24.69
CA ARG A 555 -22.59 -20.73 -23.94
C ARG A 555 -21.91 -22.08 -23.86
N GLY A 556 -21.43 -22.44 -22.68
CA GLY A 556 -20.76 -23.70 -22.44
C GLY A 556 -19.28 -23.74 -22.86
N TRP A 557 -18.57 -24.70 -22.26
CA TRP A 557 -17.12 -24.83 -22.39
C TRP A 557 -16.65 -25.13 -23.82
N GLU A 558 -17.31 -26.03 -24.54
CA GLU A 558 -16.86 -26.44 -25.88
C GLU A 558 -16.95 -25.29 -26.89
N GLU A 559 -18.01 -24.49 -26.82
CA GLU A 559 -18.16 -23.30 -27.66
C GLU A 559 -17.08 -22.26 -27.33
N PHE A 560 -16.83 -22.03 -26.03
CA PHE A 560 -15.79 -21.15 -25.54
C PHE A 560 -14.39 -21.59 -26.02
N PHE A 561 -14.06 -22.86 -25.85
CA PHE A 561 -12.75 -23.42 -26.20
C PHE A 561 -12.52 -23.43 -27.72
N THR A 562 -13.55 -23.78 -28.50
CA THR A 562 -13.51 -23.72 -29.98
C THR A 562 -13.38 -22.29 -30.50
N TYR A 563 -14.03 -21.32 -29.86
CA TYR A 563 -13.89 -19.92 -30.23
C TYR A 563 -12.48 -19.42 -29.95
N MET A 564 -11.93 -19.71 -28.77
CA MET A 564 -10.58 -19.32 -28.38
C MET A 564 -9.53 -19.92 -29.34
N SER A 565 -9.66 -21.18 -29.74
CA SER A 565 -8.74 -21.81 -30.69
C SER A 565 -8.74 -21.15 -32.07
N LYS A 566 -9.89 -20.62 -32.52
CA LYS A 566 -10.05 -19.92 -33.80
C LYS A 566 -9.82 -18.41 -33.74
N LEU A 567 -9.80 -17.81 -32.55
CA LEU A 567 -9.61 -16.37 -32.36
C LEU A 567 -8.24 -15.95 -32.90
N ASP A 568 -8.27 -15.02 -33.86
CA ASP A 568 -7.10 -14.37 -34.44
C ASP A 568 -6.87 -13.02 -33.74
N VAL A 569 -5.91 -13.02 -32.81
CA VAL A 569 -5.63 -11.90 -31.89
C VAL A 569 -5.17 -10.66 -32.65
N THR A 570 -4.39 -10.82 -33.72
CA THR A 570 -3.87 -9.69 -34.50
C THR A 570 -4.97 -9.08 -35.37
N ARG A 571 -5.82 -9.89 -36.00
CA ARG A 571 -6.88 -9.38 -36.91
C ARG A 571 -8.09 -8.77 -36.18
N ALA A 572 -8.38 -9.22 -34.96
CA ALA A 572 -9.54 -8.77 -34.18
C ALA A 572 -9.37 -7.38 -33.52
N LEU A 573 -8.14 -6.85 -33.46
CA LEU A 573 -7.85 -5.51 -32.94
C LEU A 573 -8.04 -4.38 -33.97
N TRP A 574 -8.03 -4.72 -35.26
CA TRP A 574 -8.12 -3.76 -36.38
C TRP A 574 -9.52 -3.69 -37.01
N ARG A 575 -10.51 -4.34 -36.37
CA ARG A 575 -11.94 -4.23 -36.69
C ARG A 575 -12.63 -3.51 -35.55
#